data_AF-A0A3R5ZAV5-F1
#
_entry.id   AF-A0A3R5ZAV5-F1
#
_cell.length_a   1.000
_cell.length_b   1.000
_cell.length_c   1.000
_cell.angle_alpha   90.00
_cell.angle_beta   90.00
_cell.angle_gamma   90.00
#
_symmetry.space_group_name_H-M   'P 1'
#
loop_
_entity.id
_entity.type
_entity.pdbx_description
1 polymer ?
#
loop_
_entity_poly.entity_id
_entity_poly.type
_entity_poly.pdbx_seq_one_letter_code
_entity_poly.pdbx_strand_id
1 'polypeptide(L)' 'MNLHHDEVRKQRSTLAVCPSAKENVCVTDILYEIIEKETYKKDYEKITLGLLFVPETYDTVIQSIKKIADSGIWN' A
#
# COMPACT_ATOMS: atom_id res chain seq x y z
N MET A 1 19.54 -7.14 0.69
CA MET A 1 18.61 -8.08 1.34
C MET A 1 17.61 -8.62 0.29
N ASN A 2 18.02 -8.84 -0.97
CA ASN A 2 17.10 -8.64 -2.11
C ASN A 2 16.78 -9.92 -2.91
N LEU A 3 17.40 -11.07 -2.61
CA LEU A 3 17.16 -12.29 -3.37
C LEU A 3 15.77 -12.91 -3.12
N HIS A 4 15.17 -12.67 -1.94
CA HIS A 4 13.90 -13.32 -1.56
C HIS A 4 12.66 -12.61 -2.13
N HIS A 5 12.70 -11.28 -2.28
CA HIS A 5 11.55 -10.51 -2.76
C HIS A 5 11.21 -10.85 -4.21
N ASP A 6 12.21 -10.85 -5.11
CA ASP A 6 12.00 -11.06 -6.54
C ASP A 6 11.57 -12.50 -6.84
N GLU A 7 12.08 -13.46 -6.08
CA GLU A 7 11.66 -14.86 -6.20
C GLU A 7 10.22 -15.07 -5.72
N VAL A 8 9.85 -14.49 -4.57
CA VAL A 8 8.46 -14.50 -4.09
C VAL A 8 7.53 -13.78 -5.08
N ARG A 9 7.95 -12.66 -5.65
CA ARG A 9 7.17 -11.93 -6.65
C ARG A 9 6.99 -12.75 -7.92
N LYS A 10 8.04 -13.40 -8.42
CA LYS A 10 7.99 -14.29 -9.58
C LYS A 10 7.06 -15.48 -9.35
N GLN A 11 7.08 -16.09 -8.16
CA GLN A 11 6.15 -17.16 -7.82
C GLN A 11 4.70 -16.65 -7.79
N ARG A 12 4.46 -15.51 -7.13
CA ARG A 12 3.14 -14.91 -6.98
C ARG A 12 2.58 -14.36 -8.30
N SER A 13 3.41 -13.93 -9.24
CA SER A 13 2.96 -13.40 -10.53
C SER A 13 2.16 -14.42 -11.34
N THR A 14 2.38 -15.72 -11.12
CA THR A 14 1.64 -16.82 -11.76
C THR A 14 0.22 -16.99 -11.23
N LEU A 15 -0.06 -16.48 -10.02
CA LEU A 15 -1.35 -16.67 -9.35
C LEU A 15 -2.33 -15.54 -9.72
N ALA A 16 -3.58 -15.88 -10.06
CA ALA A 16 -4.61 -14.89 -10.34
C ALA A 16 -4.99 -14.05 -9.11
N VAL A 17 -4.89 -14.63 -7.91
CA VAL A 17 -5.20 -13.98 -6.64
C VAL A 17 -4.14 -12.96 -6.18
N CYS A 18 -3.01 -12.85 -6.88
CA CYS A 18 -1.92 -11.94 -6.56
C CYS A 18 -1.76 -10.84 -7.63
N PRO A 19 -2.72 -9.90 -7.76
CA PRO A 19 -2.67 -8.86 -8.77
C PRO A 19 -1.45 -7.93 -8.62
N SER A 20 -1.01 -7.66 -7.38
CA SER A 20 0.15 -6.81 -7.11
C SER A 20 1.50 -7.39 -7.55
N ALA A 21 1.56 -8.71 -7.84
CA ALA A 21 2.77 -9.38 -8.28
C ALA A 21 2.89 -9.51 -9.80
N LYS A 22 1.88 -9.04 -10.56
CA LYS A 22 1.92 -9.08 -12.04
C LYS A 22 3.05 -8.20 -12.57
N GLU A 23 3.59 -8.59 -13.71
CA GLU A 23 4.77 -7.95 -14.31
C GLU A 23 4.51 -6.49 -14.70
N ASN A 24 3.29 -6.19 -15.15
CA ASN A 24 2.86 -4.85 -15.55
C ASN A 24 2.27 -4.02 -14.40
N VAL A 25 2.49 -4.42 -13.14
CA VAL A 25 1.92 -3.74 -11.97
C VAL A 25 3.02 -3.14 -11.10
N CYS A 26 3.05 -1.82 -11.01
CA CYS A 26 3.95 -1.10 -10.11
C CYS A 26 3.26 -0.87 -8.75
N VAL A 27 3.83 -1.40 -7.67
CA VAL A 27 3.26 -1.23 -6.32
C VAL A 27 3.36 0.22 -5.89
N THR A 28 4.47 0.90 -6.20
CA THR A 28 4.67 2.33 -5.91
C THR A 28 3.57 3.19 -6.53
N ASP A 29 3.20 2.93 -7.79
CA ASP A 29 2.13 3.67 -8.48
C ASP A 29 0.76 3.43 -7.81
N ILE A 30 0.47 2.19 -7.41
CA ILE A 30 -0.76 1.86 -6.67
C ILE A 30 -0.82 2.62 -5.33
N LEU A 31 0.30 2.72 -4.61
CA LEU A 31 0.34 3.47 -3.34
C LEU A 31 0.05 4.95 -3.55
N TYR A 32 0.59 5.56 -4.61
CA TYR A 32 0.26 6.94 -4.97
C TYR A 32 -1.21 7.10 -5.39
N GLU A 33 -1.75 6.15 -6.16
CA GLU A 33 -3.16 6.15 -6.54
C GLU A 33 -4.08 6.07 -5.30
N ILE A 34 -3.73 5.25 -4.31
CA ILE A 34 -4.46 5.16 -3.03
C ILE A 34 -4.51 6.52 -2.33
N ILE A 35 -3.38 7.23 -2.30
CA ILE A 35 -3.25 8.55 -1.68
C ILE A 35 -4.07 9.59 -2.47
N GLU A 36 -3.88 9.68 -3.79
CA GLU A 36 -4.55 10.65 -4.65
C GLU A 36 -6.07 10.50 -4.64
N LYS A 37 -6.55 9.26 -4.68
CA LYS A 37 -8.00 8.97 -4.69
C LYS A 37 -8.62 8.98 -3.30
N GLU A 38 -7.83 9.19 -2.24
CA GLU A 38 -8.28 9.09 -0.85
C GLU A 38 -9.03 7.77 -0.57
N THR A 39 -8.59 6.67 -1.18
CA THR A 39 -9.37 5.41 -1.35
C THR A 39 -9.96 4.89 -0.04
N TYR A 40 -9.26 5.09 1.08
CA TYR A 40 -9.65 4.60 2.40
C TYR A 40 -10.20 5.67 3.34
N LYS A 41 -10.26 6.95 2.95
CA LYS A 41 -10.59 8.06 3.86
C LYS A 41 -11.95 7.89 4.53
N LYS A 42 -12.97 7.59 3.74
CA LYS A 42 -14.34 7.40 4.24
C LYS A 42 -14.43 6.28 5.27
N ASP A 43 -13.81 5.14 5.02
CA ASP A 43 -13.84 4.00 5.93
C ASP A 43 -12.98 4.26 7.17
N TYR A 44 -11.85 4.95 6.98
CA TYR A 44 -11.00 5.37 8.09
C TYR A 44 -11.76 6.29 9.05
N GLU A 45 -12.39 7.35 8.55
CA GLU A 45 -13.12 8.33 9.36
C GLU A 45 -14.36 7.72 10.04
N LYS A 46 -15.07 6.82 9.36
CA LYS A 46 -16.32 6.23 9.86
C LYS A 46 -16.13 5.03 10.77
N ILE A 47 -15.07 4.25 10.55
CA ILE A 47 -14.88 2.96 11.22
C ILE A 47 -13.56 2.98 11.97
N THR A 48 -12.43 3.10 11.26
CA THR A 48 -11.10 2.90 11.84
C THR A 48 -10.82 3.88 12.99
N LEU A 49 -11.18 5.15 12.84
CA LEU A 49 -10.94 6.18 13.85
C LEU A 49 -11.55 5.82 15.20
N GLY A 50 -12.74 5.20 15.21
CA GLY A 50 -13.42 4.74 16.44
C GLY A 50 -12.82 3.46 17.04
N LEU A 51 -11.96 2.75 16.31
CA LEU A 51 -11.27 1.54 16.77
C LEU A 51 -9.85 1.82 17.32
N LEU A 52 -9.32 3.03 17.14
CA LEU A 52 -7.97 3.37 17.59
C LEU A 52 -7.93 3.60 19.11
N PHE A 53 -6.91 3.06 19.77
CA PHE A 53 -6.63 3.36 21.18
C PHE A 53 -6.21 4.83 21.38
N VAL A 54 -5.44 5.37 20.43
CA VAL A 54 -5.10 6.79 20.35
C VAL A 54 -5.59 7.30 18.98
N PRO A 55 -6.55 8.23 18.95
CA PRO A 55 -7.03 8.79 17.69
C PRO A 55 -5.92 9.50 16.92
N GLU A 56 -5.91 9.32 15.61
CA GLU A 56 -5.06 10.07 14.68
C GLU A 56 -5.88 10.45 13.45
N THR A 57 -5.55 11.60 12.86
CA THR A 57 -6.21 12.15 11.68
C THR A 57 -5.85 11.37 10.42
N TYR A 58 -6.79 11.28 9.47
CA TYR A 58 -6.53 10.66 8.17
C TYR A 58 -5.32 11.30 7.46
N ASP A 59 -5.27 12.63 7.48
CA ASP A 59 -4.20 13.42 6.85
C ASP A 59 -2.82 13.11 7.42
N THR A 60 -2.71 12.74 8.69
CA THR A 60 -1.45 12.33 9.31
C THR A 60 -1.10 10.89 8.95
N VAL A 61 -2.05 9.95 9.05
CA VAL A 61 -1.76 8.54 8.76
C VAL A 61 -1.43 8.30 7.29
N ILE A 62 -2.07 9.02 6.36
CA ILE A 62 -1.85 8.84 4.92
C ILE A 62 -0.40 9.21 4.51
N GLN A 63 0.26 10.09 5.27
CA GLN A 63 1.69 10.38 5.09
C GLN A 63 2.58 9.15 5.33
N SER A 64 2.12 8.17 6.12
CA SER A 64 2.87 6.93 6.31
C SER A 64 2.90 6.09 5.03
N ILE A 65 1.80 6.06 4.27
CA ILE A 65 1.77 5.40 2.95
C ILE A 65 2.68 6.15 1.97
N LYS A 66 2.64 7.49 1.99
CA LYS A 66 3.55 8.32 1.20
C LYS A 66 5.02 8.00 1.48
N LYS A 67 5.42 7.92 2.76
CA LYS A 67 6.78 7.54 3.15
C LYS A 67 7.19 6.16 2.63
N ILE A 68 6.27 5.19 2.58
CA ILE A 68 6.55 3.86 2.04
C ILE A 68 6.72 3.92 0.52
N ALA A 69 5.86 4.65 -0.20
CA ALA A 69 5.98 4.84 -1.64
C ALA A 69 7.31 5.54 -2.00
N ASP A 70 7.65 6.60 -1.26
CA ASP A 70 8.87 7.39 -1.45
C ASP A 70 10.15 6.60 -1.08
N SER A 71 10.04 5.55 -0.25
CA SER A 71 11.19 4.79 0.25
C SER A 71 11.93 3.96 -0.82
N GLY A 72 11.27 3.68 -1.95
CA GLY A 72 11.81 2.81 -2.99
C GLY A 72 11.94 1.34 -2.60
N ILE A 73 11.36 0.89 -1.47
CA ILE A 73 11.41 -0.51 -1.04
C ILE A 73 10.77 -1.49 -2.04
N TRP A 74 9.93 -0.98 -2.93
CA TRP A 74 9.23 -1.74 -3.97
C TRP A 74 9.84 -1.60 -5.37
N ASN A 75 10.93 -0.84 -5.51
CA ASN A 75 11.65 -0.62 -6.77
C ASN A 75 12.76 -1.65 -6.99
#